data_AF-A0A9D8Z9B5-F1
#
_entry.id   AF-A0A9D8Z9B5-F1
#
_cell.length_a   1.000
_cell.length_b   1.000
_cell.length_c   1.000
_cell.angle_alpha   90.00
_cell.angle_beta   90.00
_cell.angle_gamma   90.00
#
_symmetry.space_group_name_H-M   'P 1'
#
loop_
_entity.id
_entity.type
_entity.pdbx_description
1 polymer ?
#
loop_
_entity_poly.entity_id
_entity_poly.type
_entity_poly.pdbx_seq_one_letter_code
_entity_poly.pdbx_strand_id
1 'polypeptide(L)'
;MTDNHDGAAAEHAQGRWCVEADAGTGATDEAQIETLVRAFYTKVRADTELGPIFNRVIGDNWEPHLHKMFDFWSSVMLTTGRYKGQPMRAHLKLKTVTPKHFDRWLMLFRETAEEVCDAETAERFVEKAARIAESLQLGMFFKPERHDPERKGCCC
;
A
#
# COMPACT_ATOMS: atom_id res chain seq x y z
N MET A 1 -25.03 -48.57 -10.23
CA MET A 1 -24.12 -48.76 -9.07
C MET A 1 -22.72 -48.55 -9.59
N THR A 2 -22.09 -47.40 -9.49
CA THR A 2 -22.24 -46.27 -8.57
C THR A 2 -22.61 -44.98 -9.30
N ASP A 3 -23.56 -44.30 -8.67
CA ASP A 3 -23.88 -42.87 -8.81
C ASP A 3 -22.83 -42.07 -8.04
N ASN A 4 -22.44 -40.89 -8.55
CA ASN A 4 -21.94 -39.71 -7.83
C ASN A 4 -21.08 -38.87 -8.78
N HIS A 5 -21.10 -37.55 -8.74
CA HIS A 5 -22.04 -36.54 -8.28
C HIS A 5 -21.40 -35.23 -8.79
N ASP A 6 -22.25 -34.28 -9.15
CA ASP A 6 -22.01 -32.84 -9.18
C ASP A 6 -20.59 -32.28 -8.93
N GLY A 7 -20.12 -31.51 -9.91
CA GLY A 7 -19.07 -30.52 -9.76
C GLY A 7 -19.42 -29.27 -10.55
N ALA A 8 -20.39 -28.53 -10.04
CA ALA A 8 -20.89 -27.28 -10.59
C ALA A 8 -19.80 -26.22 -10.79
N ALA A 9 -19.96 -25.46 -11.87
CA ALA A 9 -19.62 -24.06 -12.08
C ALA A 9 -18.48 -23.45 -11.24
N ALA A 10 -17.34 -23.19 -11.88
CA ALA A 10 -16.48 -22.07 -11.52
C ALA A 10 -16.75 -20.92 -12.51
N GLU A 11 -17.94 -20.32 -12.40
CA GLU A 11 -18.19 -18.99 -12.95
C GLU A 11 -17.40 -17.99 -12.11
N HIS A 12 -16.36 -17.43 -12.71
CA HIS A 12 -15.67 -16.26 -12.18
C HIS A 12 -16.66 -15.08 -12.19
N ALA A 13 -17.36 -14.92 -11.07
CA ALA A 13 -18.24 -13.79 -10.82
C ALA A 13 -17.42 -12.49 -10.80
N GLN A 14 -17.34 -11.86 -11.98
CA GLN A 14 -17.02 -10.45 -12.13
C GLN A 14 -18.12 -9.65 -11.44
N GLY A 15 -17.85 -9.29 -10.19
CA GLY A 15 -18.67 -8.37 -9.40
C GLY A 15 -18.71 -7.03 -10.10
N ARG A 16 -19.81 -6.80 -10.82
CA ARG A 16 -20.23 -5.51 -11.36
C ARG A 16 -20.46 -4.55 -10.19
N TRP A 17 -19.47 -3.73 -9.86
CA TRP A 17 -19.66 -2.60 -8.96
C TRP A 17 -20.14 -1.41 -9.77
N CYS A 18 -21.47 -1.25 -9.84
CA CYS A 18 -22.05 0.02 -10.26
C CYS A 18 -21.99 0.97 -9.06
N VAL A 19 -20.89 1.71 -8.93
CA VAL A 19 -20.94 3.02 -8.27
C VAL A 19 -21.16 4.02 -9.40
N GLU A 20 -22.32 4.66 -9.41
CA GLU A 20 -22.57 5.81 -10.29
C GLU A 20 -21.62 6.93 -9.84
N ALA A 21 -20.50 7.06 -10.57
CA ALA A 21 -19.62 8.20 -10.45
C ALA A 21 -20.34 9.43 -11.03
N ASP A 22 -20.69 10.38 -10.16
CA ASP A 22 -20.81 11.77 -10.55
C ASP A 22 -19.53 12.15 -11.28
N ALA A 23 -19.65 12.41 -12.59
CA ALA A 23 -18.59 12.92 -13.43
C ALA A 23 -18.33 14.40 -13.08
N GLY A 24 -17.72 14.62 -11.93
CA GLY A 24 -17.30 15.92 -11.41
C GLY A 24 -15.78 16.05 -11.41
N THR A 25 -15.22 16.51 -12.53
CA THR A 25 -13.92 17.21 -12.68
C THR A 25 -12.85 16.94 -11.59
N GLY A 26 -11.96 15.96 -11.78
CA GLY A 26 -10.63 15.85 -11.13
C GLY A 26 -10.57 15.85 -9.59
N ALA A 27 -11.72 15.81 -8.89
CA ALA A 27 -11.79 15.93 -7.45
C ALA A 27 -11.75 14.55 -6.81
N THR A 28 -10.67 14.24 -6.10
CA THR A 28 -10.59 13.05 -5.24
C THR A 28 -11.61 13.16 -4.10
N ASP A 29 -12.41 12.12 -3.88
CA ASP A 29 -13.33 12.01 -2.75
C ASP A 29 -13.09 10.74 -1.93
N GLU A 30 -13.91 10.52 -0.89
CA GLU A 30 -13.78 9.36 0.00
C GLU A 30 -14.11 8.04 -0.71
N ALA A 31 -15.09 8.03 -1.61
CA ALA A 31 -15.48 6.84 -2.35
C ALA A 31 -14.37 6.38 -3.30
N GLN A 32 -13.69 7.33 -3.95
CA GLN A 32 -12.52 7.08 -4.78
C GLN A 32 -11.35 6.53 -3.96
N ILE A 33 -11.11 7.07 -2.76
CA ILE A 33 -10.07 6.56 -1.85
C ILE A 33 -10.38 5.12 -1.43
N GLU A 34 -11.62 4.82 -1.02
CA GLU A 34 -12.01 3.47 -0.63
C GLU A 34 -11.84 2.48 -1.78
N THR A 35 -12.28 2.85 -2.98
CA THR A 35 -12.14 2.04 -4.20
C THR A 35 -10.67 1.73 -4.49
N LEU A 36 -9.82 2.76 -4.54
CA LEU A 36 -8.39 2.61 -4.77
C LEU A 36 -7.74 1.70 -3.73
N VAL A 37 -7.98 1.96 -2.44
CA VAL A 37 -7.34 1.23 -1.35
C VAL A 37 -7.78 -0.23 -1.34
N ARG A 38 -9.07 -0.53 -1.56
CA ARG A 38 -9.56 -1.93 -1.63
C ARG A 38 -8.96 -2.67 -2.83
N ALA A 39 -8.98 -2.06 -4.01
CA ALA A 39 -8.40 -2.65 -5.22
C ALA A 39 -6.89 -2.91 -5.02
N PHE A 40 -6.17 -1.94 -4.46
CA PHE A 40 -4.74 -2.02 -4.24
C PHE A 40 -4.38 -3.14 -3.28
N TYR A 41 -5.05 -3.22 -2.12
CA TYR A 41 -4.75 -4.27 -1.13
C TYR A 41 -5.19 -5.65 -1.58
N THR A 42 -6.16 -5.76 -2.49
CA THR A 42 -6.47 -7.02 -3.18
C THR A 42 -5.26 -7.51 -3.97
N LYS A 43 -4.62 -6.64 -4.76
CA LYS A 43 -3.39 -6.97 -5.49
C LYS A 43 -2.22 -7.29 -4.56
N VAL A 44 -1.99 -6.47 -3.52
CA VAL A 44 -0.92 -6.70 -2.53
C VAL A 44 -1.07 -8.06 -1.84
N ARG A 45 -2.29 -8.47 -1.50
CA ARG A 45 -2.54 -9.75 -0.83
C ARG A 45 -2.28 -10.95 -1.74
N ALA A 46 -2.53 -10.80 -3.04
CA ALA A 46 -2.27 -11.82 -4.06
C ALA A 46 -0.81 -11.86 -4.52
N ASP A 47 -0.04 -10.79 -4.31
CA ASP A 47 1.35 -10.68 -4.72
C ASP A 47 2.26 -11.67 -3.97
N THR A 48 3.14 -12.35 -4.71
CA THR A 48 4.00 -13.40 -4.15
C THR A 48 5.12 -12.88 -3.24
N GLU A 49 5.52 -11.62 -3.38
CA GLU A 49 6.59 -11.02 -2.57
C GLU A 49 6.00 -10.24 -1.38
N LEU A 50 4.98 -9.41 -1.63
CA LEU A 50 4.37 -8.57 -0.61
C LEU A 50 3.33 -9.30 0.23
N GLY A 51 2.52 -10.17 -0.40
CA GLY A 51 1.43 -10.89 0.27
C GLY A 51 1.88 -11.60 1.55
N PRO A 52 2.97 -12.40 1.54
CA PRO A 52 3.49 -13.04 2.75
C PRO A 52 3.92 -12.08 3.86
N ILE A 53 4.41 -10.88 3.52
CA ILE A 53 4.81 -9.85 4.49
C ILE A 53 3.58 -9.27 5.17
N PHE A 54 2.59 -8.83 4.36
CA PHE A 54 1.36 -8.25 4.87
C PHE A 54 0.52 -9.27 5.66
N ASN A 55 0.33 -10.48 5.12
CA ASN A 55 -0.41 -11.55 5.81
C ASN A 55 0.20 -11.90 7.17
N ARG A 56 1.54 -11.88 7.30
CA ARG A 56 2.21 -12.13 8.58
C ARG A 56 1.96 -11.04 9.62
N VAL A 57 1.86 -9.79 9.19
CA VAL A 57 1.71 -8.62 10.08
C VAL A 57 0.24 -8.38 10.43
N ILE A 58 -0.66 -8.56 9.48
CA ILE A 58 -2.10 -8.27 9.61
C ILE A 58 -2.87 -9.47 10.17
N GLY A 59 -2.49 -10.69 9.77
CA GLY A 59 -3.23 -11.91 10.09
C GLY A 59 -4.67 -11.83 9.58
N ASP A 60 -5.64 -12.09 10.47
CA ASP A 60 -7.08 -12.06 10.15
C ASP A 60 -7.67 -10.63 10.15
N ASN A 61 -6.91 -9.62 10.57
CA ASN A 61 -7.42 -8.25 10.79
C ASN A 61 -7.35 -7.37 9.53
N TRP A 62 -7.74 -7.91 8.38
CA TRP A 62 -7.68 -7.19 7.10
C TRP A 62 -8.63 -6.01 7.03
N GLU A 63 -9.90 -6.17 7.41
CA GLU A 63 -10.86 -5.06 7.35
C GLU A 63 -10.47 -3.88 8.27
N PRO A 64 -10.06 -4.10 9.54
CA PRO A 64 -9.50 -3.02 10.36
C PRO A 64 -8.28 -2.33 9.74
N HIS A 65 -7.41 -3.08 9.06
CA HIS A 65 -6.27 -2.50 8.35
C HIS A 65 -6.73 -1.63 7.16
N LEU A 66 -7.72 -2.07 6.39
CA LEU A 66 -8.28 -1.29 5.28
C LEU A 66 -8.88 0.02 5.77
N HIS A 67 -9.69 0.02 6.84
CA HIS A 67 -10.23 1.25 7.43
C HIS A 67 -9.14 2.23 7.84
N LYS A 68 -8.06 1.74 8.47
CA LYS A 68 -6.90 2.57 8.81
C LYS A 68 -6.24 3.17 7.56
N MET A 69 -6.23 2.45 6.45
CA MET A 69 -5.68 2.92 5.17
C MET A 69 -6.61 3.92 4.48
N PHE A 70 -7.93 3.80 4.61
CA PHE A 70 -8.87 4.83 4.17
C PHE A 70 -8.62 6.14 4.92
N ASP A 71 -8.49 6.09 6.25
CA ASP A 71 -8.17 7.27 7.05
C ASP A 71 -6.82 7.89 6.70
N PHE A 72 -5.82 7.03 6.44
CA PHE A 72 -4.49 7.46 6.01
C PHE A 72 -4.57 8.25 4.70
N TRP A 73 -5.18 7.68 3.67
CA TRP A 73 -5.26 8.30 2.35
C TRP A 73 -6.19 9.52 2.33
N SER A 74 -7.28 9.52 3.10
CA SER A 74 -8.11 10.71 3.31
C SER A 74 -7.31 11.84 3.95
N SER A 75 -6.46 11.54 4.94
CA SER A 75 -5.59 12.57 5.53
C SER A 75 -4.52 13.08 4.56
N VAL A 76 -4.01 12.22 3.67
CA VAL A 76 -2.97 12.59 2.70
C VAL A 76 -3.53 13.40 1.53
N MET A 77 -4.69 13.01 1.01
CA MET A 77 -5.26 13.60 -0.20
C MET A 77 -6.21 14.75 0.09
N LEU A 78 -6.98 14.64 1.17
CA LEU A 78 -8.07 15.55 1.52
C LEU A 78 -7.79 16.36 2.78
N THR A 79 -6.63 16.16 3.43
CA THR A 79 -6.21 16.89 4.65
C THR A 79 -7.22 16.76 5.81
N THR A 80 -7.99 15.67 5.87
CA THR A 80 -9.01 15.47 6.91
C THR A 80 -8.44 15.27 8.31
N GLY A 81 -7.19 14.82 8.40
CA GLY A 81 -6.52 14.55 9.67
C GLY A 81 -7.09 13.38 10.46
N ARG A 82 -7.90 12.50 9.85
CA ARG A 82 -8.48 11.31 10.52
C ARG A 82 -7.41 10.32 10.97
N TYR A 83 -6.32 10.18 10.20
CA TYR A 83 -5.23 9.28 10.53
C TYR A 83 -4.36 9.83 11.66
N LYS A 84 -4.32 9.10 12.78
CA LYS A 84 -3.49 9.43 13.96
C LYS A 84 -2.31 8.47 14.17
N GLY A 85 -2.03 7.62 13.19
CA GLY A 85 -0.96 6.62 13.28
C GLY A 85 0.44 7.19 13.06
N GLN A 86 1.46 6.36 13.30
CA GLN A 86 2.88 6.71 13.11
C GLN A 86 3.50 5.76 12.07
N PRO A 87 3.42 6.08 10.75
CA PRO A 87 3.80 5.18 9.67
C PRO A 87 5.24 4.71 9.81
N MET A 88 6.19 5.63 10.03
CA MET A 88 7.61 5.30 10.16
C MET A 88 7.88 4.24 11.24
N ARG A 89 7.29 4.39 12.43
CA ARG A 89 7.48 3.42 13.53
C ARG A 89 6.89 2.06 13.22
N ALA A 90 5.82 1.98 12.43
CA ALA A 90 5.26 0.71 11.99
C ALA A 90 6.23 0.00 11.05
N HIS A 91 6.80 0.72 10.07
CA HIS A 91 7.69 0.15 9.07
C HIS A 91 9.07 -0.24 9.64
N LEU A 92 9.64 0.53 10.58
CA LEU A 92 10.91 0.18 11.26
C LEU A 92 10.89 -1.16 12.03
N LYS A 93 9.71 -1.66 12.38
CA LYS A 93 9.53 -2.97 13.02
C LYS A 93 9.66 -4.12 12.01
N LEU A 94 9.49 -3.86 10.72
CA LEU A 94 9.53 -4.85 9.66
C LEU A 94 10.98 -5.14 9.25
N LYS A 95 11.56 -6.22 9.81
CA LYS A 95 12.98 -6.57 9.57
C LYS A 95 13.26 -7.22 8.22
N THR A 96 12.22 -7.74 7.56
CA THR A 96 12.34 -8.43 6.26
C THR A 96 12.07 -7.51 5.08
N VAL A 97 11.62 -6.28 5.31
CA VAL A 97 11.34 -5.30 4.26
C VAL A 97 12.67 -4.72 3.76
N THR A 98 12.74 -4.49 2.45
CA THR A 98 13.93 -4.05 1.71
C THR A 98 13.49 -3.00 0.70
N PRO A 99 14.40 -2.22 0.10
CA PRO A 99 14.05 -1.27 -0.96
C PRO A 99 13.26 -1.89 -2.12
N LYS A 100 13.59 -3.13 -2.53
CA LYS A 100 12.86 -3.82 -3.61
C LYS A 100 11.37 -4.02 -3.33
N HIS A 101 11.01 -4.23 -2.05
CA HIS A 101 9.61 -4.34 -1.67
C HIS A 101 8.87 -3.00 -1.81
N PHE A 102 9.53 -1.87 -1.61
CA PHE A 102 8.94 -0.55 -1.88
C PHE A 102 8.74 -0.34 -3.37
N ASP A 103 9.70 -0.73 -4.20
CA ASP A 103 9.58 -0.65 -5.66
C ASP A 103 8.37 -1.47 -6.16
N ARG A 104 8.23 -2.72 -5.67
CA ARG A 104 7.09 -3.59 -6.00
C ARG A 104 5.77 -2.99 -5.53
N TRP A 105 5.74 -2.44 -4.31
CA TRP A 105 4.55 -1.82 -3.74
C TRP A 105 4.11 -0.59 -4.55
N LEU A 106 5.05 0.28 -4.95
CA LEU A 106 4.79 1.46 -5.78
C LEU A 106 4.32 1.08 -7.18
N MET A 107 4.90 0.03 -7.77
CA MET A 107 4.50 -0.48 -9.07
C MET A 107 3.04 -0.96 -9.06
N LEU A 108 2.65 -1.78 -8.08
CA LEU A 108 1.26 -2.24 -7.92
C LEU A 108 0.31 -1.07 -7.60
N PHE A 109 0.76 -0.09 -6.83
CA PHE A 109 -0.06 1.06 -6.47
C PHE A 109 -0.34 1.93 -7.70
N ARG A 110 0.67 2.20 -8.53
CA ARG A 110 0.52 2.88 -9.81
C ARG A 110 -0.45 2.16 -10.73
N GLU A 111 -0.22 0.86 -10.95
CA GLU A 111 -1.08 0.04 -11.80
C GLU A 111 -2.55 0.11 -11.33
N THR A 112 -2.79 -0.01 -10.02
CA THR A 112 -4.14 0.11 -9.47
C THR A 112 -4.72 1.52 -9.67
N ALA A 113 -3.94 2.57 -9.43
CA ALA A 113 -4.40 3.95 -9.58
C ALA A 113 -4.81 4.26 -11.02
N GLU A 114 -4.02 3.79 -12.00
CA GLU A 114 -4.30 3.95 -13.43
C GLU A 114 -5.52 3.13 -13.89
N GLU A 115 -5.88 2.05 -13.18
CA GLU A 115 -7.07 1.25 -13.48
C GLU A 115 -8.38 1.84 -12.94
N VAL A 116 -8.34 2.51 -11.78
CA VAL A 116 -9.56 2.89 -11.04
C VAL A 116 -9.79 4.40 -10.92
N CYS A 117 -8.83 5.22 -11.34
CA CYS A 117 -8.93 6.68 -11.32
C CYS A 117 -8.79 7.24 -12.75
N ASP A 118 -9.23 8.48 -12.96
CA ASP A 118 -8.77 9.25 -14.12
C ASP A 118 -7.26 9.55 -14.03
N ALA A 119 -6.65 9.91 -15.16
CA ALA A 119 -5.20 10.09 -15.27
C ALA A 119 -4.64 11.16 -14.30
N GLU A 120 -5.35 12.28 -14.12
CA GLU A 120 -4.90 13.36 -13.22
C GLU A 120 -4.95 12.90 -11.76
N THR A 121 -6.06 12.28 -11.35
CA THR A 121 -6.19 11.72 -10.01
C THR A 121 -5.17 10.63 -9.73
N ALA A 122 -4.95 9.72 -10.68
CA ALA A 122 -3.96 8.65 -10.57
C ALA A 122 -2.54 9.21 -10.35
N GLU A 123 -2.13 10.18 -11.16
CA GLU A 123 -0.81 10.82 -11.03
C GLU A 123 -0.62 11.47 -9.66
N ARG A 124 -1.63 12.21 -9.17
CA ARG A 124 -1.59 12.82 -7.83
C ARG A 124 -1.41 11.79 -6.71
N PHE A 125 -2.12 10.66 -6.77
CA PHE A 125 -1.96 9.58 -5.80
C PHE A 125 -0.55 8.98 -5.87
N VAL A 126 -0.06 8.68 -7.06
CA VAL A 126 1.25 8.05 -7.26
C VAL A 126 2.39 8.96 -6.82
N GLU A 127 2.32 10.25 -7.10
CA GLU A 127 3.29 11.22 -6.59
C GLU A 127 3.37 11.23 -5.07
N LYS A 128 2.21 11.24 -4.39
CA LYS A 128 2.16 11.21 -2.92
C LYS A 128 2.71 9.91 -2.39
N ALA A 129 2.34 8.79 -2.99
CA ALA A 129 2.84 7.46 -2.66
C ALA A 129 4.38 7.39 -2.75
N ALA A 130 4.95 7.89 -3.86
CA ALA A 130 6.39 7.91 -4.08
C ALA A 130 7.13 8.74 -3.02
N ARG A 131 6.65 9.96 -2.72
CA ARG A 131 7.26 10.82 -1.67
C ARG A 131 7.20 10.16 -0.28
N ILE A 132 6.11 9.47 0.05
CA ILE A 132 5.98 8.73 1.32
C ILE A 132 6.96 7.55 1.35
N ALA A 133 7.03 6.77 0.28
CA ALA A 133 7.95 5.64 0.16
C ALA A 133 9.41 6.10 0.30
N GLU A 134 9.80 7.18 -0.40
CA GLU A 134 11.13 7.78 -0.29
C GLU A 134 11.45 8.17 1.17
N SER A 135 10.54 8.87 1.85
CA SER A 135 10.71 9.25 3.26
C SER A 135 10.88 8.03 4.17
N LEU A 136 10.09 6.98 3.97
CA LEU A 136 10.19 5.72 4.72
C LEU A 136 11.52 5.01 4.45
N GLN A 137 11.93 4.91 3.19
CA GLN A 137 13.19 4.27 2.79
C GLN A 137 14.39 5.01 3.39
N LEU A 138 14.41 6.34 3.35
CA LEU A 138 15.43 7.15 4.01
C LEU A 138 15.48 6.83 5.51
N GLY A 139 14.35 6.85 6.21
CA GLY A 139 14.32 6.56 7.64
C GLY A 139 14.69 5.12 8.02
N MET A 140 14.45 4.14 7.15
CA MET A 140 14.72 2.72 7.41
C MET A 140 16.13 2.29 7.04
N PHE A 141 16.70 2.84 5.97
CA PHE A 141 17.90 2.30 5.36
C PHE A 141 19.10 3.27 5.38
N PHE A 142 18.88 4.56 5.61
CA PHE A 142 19.97 5.50 5.74
C PHE A 142 20.72 5.26 7.05
N LYS A 143 22.01 4.91 6.95
CA LYS A 143 22.96 4.91 8.07
C LYS A 143 23.93 6.07 7.83
N PRO A 144 23.92 7.15 8.63
CA PRO A 144 25.02 8.09 8.58
C PRO A 144 26.30 7.34 8.98
N GLU A 145 27.37 7.50 8.20
CA GLU A 145 28.68 7.04 8.64
C GLU A 145 28.96 7.67 10.00
N ARG A 146 29.22 6.83 11.01
CA ARG A 146 29.77 7.32 12.27
C ARG A 146 31.19 7.78 11.96
N HIS A 147 31.39 9.08 11.82
CA HIS A 147 32.72 9.66 11.88
C HIS A 147 33.26 9.40 13.28
N ASP A 148 34.05 8.33 13.43
CA ASP A 148 34.77 7.97 14.64
C ASP A 148 36.02 8.85 14.74
N PRO A 149 36.09 9.84 15.66
CA PRO A 149 37.25 10.71 15.78
C PRO A 149 38.46 10.04 16.45
N GLU A 150 38.41 8.75 16.84
CA GLU A 150 39.46 8.11 17.65
C GLU A 150 40.40 7.16 16.91
N ARG A 151 40.66 7.38 15.61
CA ARG A 151 41.88 6.86 14.96
C ARG A 151 43.02 7.88 15.00
N LYS A 152 43.47 8.25 16.21
CA LYS A 152 44.86 8.68 16.39
C LYS A 152 45.67 7.49 16.85
N GLY A 153 46.28 6.84 15.87
CA GLY A 153 47.21 5.75 16.06
C GLY A 153 48.29 6.15 17.05
N CYS A 154 48.48 5.29 18.04
CA CYS A 154 49.74 5.14 18.71
C CYS A 154 50.77 4.77 17.63
N CYS A 155 51.62 5.73 17.26
CA CYS A 155 52.88 5.44 16.59
C CYS A 155 53.98 5.68 17.63
N CYS A 156 54.51 4.54 18.07
CA CYS A 156 55.87 4.21 18.49
C CYS A 156 56.83 5.34 18.86
#